data_AF-A0A518K2A0-F1
#
_entry.id   AF-A0A518K2A0-F1
#
_cell.length_a   1.000
_cell.length_b   1.000
_cell.length_c   1.000
_cell.angle_alpha   90.00
_cell.angle_beta   90.00
_cell.angle_gamma   90.00
#
_symmetry.space_group_name_H-M   'P 1'
#
loop_
_entity.id
_entity.type
_entity.pdbx_description
1 polymer ?
#
loop_
_entity_poly.entity_id
_entity_poly.type
_entity_poly.pdbx_seq_one_letter_code
_entity_poly.pdbx_strand_id
1 'polypeptide(L)'
;MNSRDFKEIERLVSALHDDGLSRRDLARLEELLKDDPAAQRRYRELVDTHIALCVASSSMETEPSGKEPANRSQSAPLVLPPLRGASVLPKPTSWAWPLATVMVALVAGSLLFMPGSDPAPRGAGSVLGPSQQAGLTTLPAITHVSWEGPAFQSHVDQALPQTRVLPGAITLRLQEGKTAEGYVFCLYPGTSVDLVATFDATGENSLSIVEFTGGEQPATKKLTFHNAGEGPRPFHANPAAKNRRYGVLGHWTESNPGPLPRFFLLTGVHKLAQATLDAEWRLSELEVLLENEDAVHIGWDDSGPAPVAGESYQADGDYDDLAASLFFTPIAGMRWPDSPGQCVVSGNVDSQLAIPDDVGSGFEFDLPPGGRAIVKGFSEASYPSGMVLIDAESNEVLWSRVKPRARTAHLGAACISNHSQSLQKLRLVAVYKASAAEDAVWQASAVKTLYEQPRFRILGFDDSLGDEDYNDVRANLLIESGSASTLSSESL
;
A
#
# COMPACT_ATOMS: atom_id res chain seq x y z
N MET A 1 -15.94 26.56 -14.63
CA MET A 1 -15.24 25.54 -15.43
C MET A 1 -16.03 24.24 -15.47
N ASN A 2 -15.98 23.47 -16.57
CA ASN A 2 -16.66 22.17 -16.66
C ASN A 2 -15.73 21.03 -16.16
N SER A 3 -16.28 19.88 -15.77
CA SER A 3 -15.50 18.72 -15.26
C SER A 3 -14.45 18.20 -16.27
N ARG A 4 -14.67 18.41 -17.57
CA ARG A 4 -13.77 17.97 -18.63
C ARG A 4 -12.48 18.81 -18.67
N ASP A 5 -12.60 20.11 -18.45
CA ASP A 5 -11.46 21.03 -18.41
C ASP A 5 -10.55 20.74 -17.21
N PHE A 6 -11.12 20.35 -16.06
CA PHE A 6 -10.34 19.92 -14.88
C PHE A 6 -9.51 18.67 -15.14
N LYS A 7 -10.13 17.63 -15.72
CA LYS A 7 -9.41 16.39 -16.08
C LYS A 7 -8.32 16.63 -17.11
N GLU A 8 -8.54 17.57 -18.02
CA GLU A 8 -7.54 17.94 -19.02
C GLU A 8 -6.36 18.70 -18.39
N ILE A 9 -6.60 19.57 -17.40
CA ILE A 9 -5.52 20.21 -16.62
C ILE A 9 -4.71 19.15 -15.87
N GLU A 10 -5.36 18.20 -15.18
CA GLU A 10 -4.66 17.11 -14.48
C GLU A 10 -3.79 16.29 -15.43
N ARG A 11 -4.35 15.85 -16.57
CA ARG A 11 -3.60 15.14 -17.62
C ARG A 11 -2.37 15.92 -18.10
N LEU A 12 -2.53 17.22 -18.34
CA LEU A 12 -1.46 18.09 -18.83
C LEU A 12 -0.39 18.35 -17.76
N VAL A 13 -0.76 18.49 -16.49
CA VAL A 13 0.20 18.68 -15.40
C VAL A 13 0.99 17.40 -15.15
N SER A 14 0.37 16.22 -15.14
CA SER A 14 1.11 14.95 -15.05
C SER A 14 2.12 14.81 -16.19
N ALA A 15 1.68 15.02 -17.44
CA ALA A 15 2.57 14.95 -18.60
C ALA A 15 3.71 15.99 -18.57
N LEU A 16 3.48 17.16 -17.97
CA LEU A 16 4.52 18.18 -17.77
C LEU A 16 5.66 17.68 -16.87
N HIS A 17 5.34 16.86 -15.87
CA HIS A 17 6.29 16.35 -14.90
C HIS A 17 6.99 15.06 -15.33
N ASP A 18 6.35 14.25 -16.15
CA ASP A 18 6.92 12.99 -16.64
C ASP A 18 7.97 13.24 -17.74
N ASP A 19 7.53 13.74 -18.90
CA ASP A 19 8.36 13.86 -20.12
C ASP A 19 8.45 15.31 -20.65
N GLY A 20 7.73 16.23 -20.03
CA GLY A 20 7.53 17.60 -20.50
C GLY A 20 6.41 17.71 -21.54
N LEU A 21 5.80 18.90 -21.64
CA LEU A 21 4.69 19.13 -22.56
C LEU A 21 5.14 19.43 -23.99
N SER A 22 4.41 18.88 -24.96
CA SER A 22 4.48 19.36 -26.34
C SER A 22 4.06 20.84 -26.42
N ARG A 23 4.50 21.59 -27.44
CA ARG A 23 4.06 22.99 -27.64
C ARG A 23 2.55 23.14 -27.70
N ARG A 24 1.86 22.14 -28.27
CA ARG A 24 0.40 22.13 -28.39
C ARG A 24 -0.25 21.96 -27.02
N ASP A 25 0.25 21.02 -26.23
CA ASP A 25 -0.26 20.75 -24.89
C ASP A 25 0.01 21.90 -23.94
N LEU A 26 1.17 22.55 -24.04
CA LEU A 26 1.48 23.76 -23.28
C LEU A 26 0.54 24.92 -23.64
N ALA A 27 0.32 25.19 -24.92
CA ALA A 27 -0.62 26.21 -25.36
C ALA A 27 -2.06 25.90 -24.90
N ARG A 28 -2.43 24.61 -24.86
CA ARG A 28 -3.72 24.18 -24.34
C ARG A 28 -3.85 24.39 -22.84
N LEU A 29 -2.79 24.08 -22.08
CA LEU A 29 -2.73 24.36 -20.65
C LEU A 29 -2.85 25.87 -20.39
N GLU A 30 -2.09 26.70 -21.11
CA GLU A 30 -2.19 28.16 -21.01
C GLU A 30 -3.60 28.66 -21.31
N GLU A 31 -4.25 28.14 -22.35
CA GLU A 31 -5.63 28.50 -22.70
C GLU A 31 -6.62 28.12 -21.59
N LEU A 32 -6.48 26.94 -20.99
CA LEU A 32 -7.33 26.48 -19.88
C LEU A 32 -7.13 27.29 -18.60
N LEU A 33 -5.92 27.81 -18.37
CA LEU A 33 -5.60 28.63 -17.20
C LEU A 33 -5.89 30.13 -17.41
N LYS A 34 -6.07 30.56 -18.66
CA LYS A 34 -6.30 31.95 -19.00
C LYS A 34 -7.69 32.39 -18.53
N ASP A 35 -7.71 33.45 -17.71
CA ASP A 35 -8.94 34.08 -17.21
C ASP A 35 -9.88 33.18 -16.38
N ASP A 36 -9.45 31.97 -15.96
CA ASP A 36 -10.20 31.10 -15.03
C ASP A 36 -9.44 30.94 -13.69
N PRO A 37 -9.82 31.69 -12.64
CA PRO A 37 -9.19 31.60 -11.33
C PRO A 37 -9.32 30.23 -10.64
N ALA A 38 -10.35 29.45 -10.96
CA ALA A 38 -10.53 28.11 -10.38
C ALA A 38 -9.56 27.12 -11.04
N ALA A 39 -9.38 27.22 -12.37
CA ALA A 39 -8.36 26.47 -13.11
C ALA A 39 -6.95 26.72 -12.58
N GLN A 40 -6.62 28.01 -12.38
CA GLN A 40 -5.33 28.43 -11.84
C GLN A 40 -5.09 27.91 -10.43
N ARG A 41 -6.12 27.91 -9.57
CA ARG A 41 -6.00 27.35 -8.22
C ARG A 41 -5.72 25.85 -8.27
N ARG A 42 -6.46 25.11 -9.09
CA ARG A 42 -6.27 23.66 -9.24
C ARG A 42 -4.90 23.31 -9.80
N TYR A 43 -4.43 24.05 -10.81
CA TYR A 43 -3.07 23.90 -11.34
C TYR A 43 -2.01 24.11 -10.26
N ARG A 44 -2.16 25.15 -9.42
CA ARG A 44 -1.25 25.39 -8.29
C ARG A 44 -1.30 24.25 -7.28
N GLU A 45 -2.48 23.75 -6.91
CA GLU A 45 -2.61 22.61 -5.99
C GLU A 45 -1.85 21.38 -6.52
N LEU A 46 -1.96 21.08 -7.81
CA LEU A 46 -1.26 19.95 -8.44
C LEU A 46 0.25 20.17 -8.47
N VAL A 47 0.70 21.38 -8.85
CA VAL A 47 2.13 21.75 -8.87
C VAL A 47 2.72 21.77 -7.46
N ASP A 48 2.03 22.33 -6.49
CA ASP A 48 2.46 22.39 -5.08
C ASP A 48 2.56 20.98 -4.50
N THR A 49 1.60 20.10 -4.81
CA THR A 49 1.67 18.67 -4.44
C THR A 49 2.92 18.03 -5.05
N HIS A 50 3.18 18.25 -6.33
CA HIS A 50 4.37 17.70 -7.00
C HIS A 50 5.68 18.28 -6.45
N ILE A 51 5.75 19.59 -6.17
CA ILE A 51 6.91 20.24 -5.55
C ILE A 51 7.13 19.68 -4.16
N ALA A 52 6.07 19.56 -3.36
CA ALA A 52 6.17 19.06 -2.00
C ALA A 52 6.64 17.59 -2.01
N LEU A 53 6.15 16.76 -2.96
CA LEU A 53 6.70 15.44 -3.26
C LEU A 53 8.20 15.52 -3.56
N CYS A 54 8.63 16.42 -4.44
CA CYS A 54 10.04 16.62 -4.81
C CYS A 54 10.93 17.07 -3.66
N VAL A 55 10.50 18.04 -2.85
CA VAL A 55 11.23 18.52 -1.68
C VAL A 55 11.33 17.45 -0.61
N ALA A 56 10.28 16.66 -0.40
CA ALA A 56 10.30 15.57 0.56
C ALA A 56 11.37 14.52 0.22
N SER A 57 11.58 14.28 -1.08
CA SER A 57 12.60 13.35 -1.59
C SER A 57 14.00 13.95 -1.72
N SER A 58 14.15 15.22 -2.10
CA SER A 58 15.47 15.87 -2.27
C SER A 58 16.14 16.20 -0.93
N SER A 59 15.35 16.30 0.14
CA SER A 59 15.88 16.46 1.49
C SER A 59 16.70 15.27 1.97
N MET A 60 16.67 14.13 1.26
CA MET A 60 17.49 12.94 1.54
C MET A 60 18.99 13.16 1.23
N GLU A 61 19.34 14.29 0.63
CA GLU A 61 20.71 14.69 0.35
C GLU A 61 21.32 15.37 1.58
N THR A 62 22.28 14.68 2.18
CA THR A 62 23.05 15.08 3.37
C THR A 62 23.53 16.52 3.32
N GLU A 63 23.22 17.31 4.37
CA GLU A 63 23.98 18.51 4.69
C GLU A 63 25.46 18.14 4.88
N PRO A 64 26.41 18.89 4.29
CA PRO A 64 27.82 18.70 4.58
C PRO A 64 28.05 19.14 6.04
N SER A 65 28.10 18.16 6.95
CA SER A 65 28.45 18.35 8.36
C SER A 65 29.92 18.78 8.49
N GLY A 66 30.18 20.06 8.20
CA GLY A 66 31.38 20.74 8.58
C GLY A 66 31.31 21.14 10.05
N LYS A 67 31.83 20.29 10.93
CA LYS A 67 32.67 20.63 12.11
C LYS A 67 32.88 19.40 13.00
N GLU A 68 34.09 18.88 12.96
CA GLU A 68 34.68 18.08 14.04
C GLU A 68 34.60 18.84 15.38
N PRO A 69 34.48 18.09 16.49
CA PRO A 69 35.36 18.37 17.61
C PRO A 69 36.23 17.15 17.91
N ALA A 70 37.54 17.40 17.87
CA ALA A 70 38.55 16.53 18.42
C ALA A 70 38.39 16.38 19.95
N ASN A 71 38.24 15.15 20.44
CA ASN A 71 38.85 14.67 21.70
C ASN A 71 38.59 13.16 21.87
N ARG A 72 39.60 12.32 21.64
CA ARG A 72 40.52 11.75 22.64
C ARG A 72 39.89 10.76 23.64
N SER A 73 40.19 9.49 23.35
CA SER A 73 40.70 8.47 24.29
C SER A 73 39.73 7.90 25.33
N GLN A 74 39.45 6.59 25.25
CA GLN A 74 40.21 5.56 25.99
C GLN A 74 39.63 4.16 25.71
N SER A 75 40.51 3.26 25.34
CA SER A 75 40.31 1.82 25.23
C SER A 75 40.36 1.16 26.60
N ALA A 76 39.41 0.26 26.88
CA ALA A 76 39.56 -0.81 27.88
C ALA A 76 38.59 -1.97 27.58
N PRO A 77 38.92 -3.21 27.98
CA PRO A 77 38.56 -4.41 27.25
C PRO A 77 37.23 -5.05 27.69
N LEU A 78 36.65 -5.80 26.75
CA LEU A 78 35.53 -6.71 26.92
C LEU A 78 35.83 -7.75 28.03
N VAL A 79 35.01 -7.78 29.06
CA VAL A 79 34.90 -8.90 30.01
C VAL A 79 33.50 -9.50 29.85
N LEU A 80 33.43 -10.69 29.26
CA LEU A 80 32.23 -11.53 29.24
C LEU A 80 32.02 -12.19 30.62
N PRO A 81 30.83 -12.10 31.23
CA PRO A 81 30.42 -13.04 32.27
C PRO A 81 29.64 -14.24 31.69
N PRO A 82 29.60 -15.37 32.41
CA PRO A 82 29.14 -16.66 31.88
C PRO A 82 27.62 -16.80 31.85
N LEU A 83 27.13 -17.55 30.84
CA LEU A 83 25.80 -18.16 30.83
C LEU A 83 25.64 -19.15 31.99
N ARG A 84 24.62 -18.96 32.83
CA ARG A 84 23.80 -20.02 33.42
C ARG A 84 22.69 -19.44 34.31
N GLY A 85 21.49 -20.01 34.20
CA GLY A 85 20.52 -19.97 35.29
C GLY A 85 19.08 -19.88 34.81
N ALA A 86 18.42 -21.02 34.71
CA ALA A 86 16.99 -21.13 34.49
C ALA A 86 16.17 -20.46 35.62
N SER A 87 15.08 -19.79 35.26
CA SER A 87 13.95 -19.52 36.16
C SER A 87 12.66 -19.49 35.34
N VAL A 88 11.89 -20.59 35.37
CA VAL A 88 10.60 -20.70 36.08
C VAL A 88 9.52 -19.77 35.52
N LEU A 89 8.64 -20.38 34.71
CA LEU A 89 7.32 -19.86 34.33
C LEU A 89 6.49 -19.48 35.58
N PRO A 90 5.78 -18.35 35.57
CA PRO A 90 4.60 -18.18 36.40
C PRO A 90 3.35 -18.73 35.67
N LYS A 91 2.60 -19.56 36.40
CA LYS A 91 1.22 -19.96 36.05
C LYS A 91 0.28 -18.74 36.08
N PRO A 92 -0.73 -18.69 35.21
CA PRO A 92 -1.80 -17.69 35.29
C PRO A 92 -2.75 -18.02 36.44
N THR A 93 -2.99 -17.05 37.32
CA THR A 93 -4.02 -17.11 38.36
C THR A 93 -5.33 -16.55 37.84
N SER A 94 -6.37 -17.38 37.96
CA SER A 94 -7.79 -17.07 37.83
C SER A 94 -8.28 -16.23 39.02
N TRP A 95 -9.07 -15.18 38.74
CA TRP A 95 -10.15 -14.57 39.56
C TRP A 95 -10.72 -13.40 38.74
N ALA A 96 -11.86 -13.59 38.06
CA ALA A 96 -13.22 -13.38 38.56
C ALA A 96 -13.66 -11.89 38.57
N TRP A 97 -14.53 -11.59 37.60
CA TRP A 97 -15.46 -10.44 37.44
C TRP A 97 -16.32 -10.17 38.71
N PRO A 98 -17.06 -9.03 38.86
CA PRO A 98 -17.69 -8.22 37.80
C PRO A 98 -17.80 -6.68 38.00
N LEU A 99 -17.83 -5.93 36.89
CA LEU A 99 -18.30 -4.53 36.81
C LEU A 99 -19.25 -4.42 35.60
N ALA A 100 -20.51 -4.82 35.80
CA ALA A 100 -21.55 -4.79 34.78
C ALA A 100 -22.88 -4.31 35.38
N THR A 101 -22.89 -3.09 35.96
CA THR A 101 -24.13 -2.55 36.58
C THR A 101 -24.24 -1.02 36.62
N VAL A 102 -23.46 -0.25 35.84
CA VAL A 102 -23.52 1.24 35.89
C VAL A 102 -23.99 1.89 34.58
N MET A 103 -24.13 1.15 33.47
CA MET A 103 -24.42 1.75 32.14
C MET A 103 -25.90 1.83 31.74
N VAL A 104 -26.86 1.62 32.66
CA VAL A 104 -28.31 1.68 32.34
C VAL A 104 -28.99 2.98 32.81
N ALA A 105 -28.30 3.87 33.54
CA ALA A 105 -28.91 5.08 34.11
C ALA A 105 -28.68 6.38 33.30
N LEU A 106 -27.93 6.37 32.20
CA LEU A 106 -27.54 7.59 31.47
C LEU A 106 -28.30 7.85 30.16
N VAL A 107 -29.23 6.99 29.76
CA VAL A 107 -29.99 7.13 28.49
C VAL A 107 -31.42 7.69 28.69
N ALA A 108 -31.86 7.92 29.93
CA ALA A 108 -33.22 8.41 30.22
C ALA A 108 -33.36 9.94 30.41
N GLY A 109 -32.33 10.73 30.07
CA GLY A 109 -32.21 12.12 30.52
C GLY A 109 -32.18 13.23 29.46
N SER A 110 -32.42 12.96 28.19
CA SER A 110 -32.20 13.96 27.12
C SER A 110 -33.34 14.07 26.11
N LEU A 111 -34.57 14.12 26.62
CA LEU A 111 -35.72 14.67 25.91
C LEU A 111 -36.30 15.78 26.79
N LEU A 112 -35.89 17.03 26.54
CA LEU A 112 -36.62 18.28 26.82
C LEU A 112 -35.73 19.46 26.36
N PHE A 113 -36.37 20.46 25.75
CA PHE A 113 -35.85 21.72 25.20
C PHE A 113 -35.52 21.76 23.69
N MET A 114 -36.59 21.94 22.91
CA MET A 114 -36.60 22.94 21.82
C MET A 114 -37.06 24.30 22.39
N PRO A 115 -36.46 25.40 21.91
CA PRO A 115 -37.18 26.36 21.07
C PRO A 115 -36.30 26.78 19.86
N GLY A 116 -36.79 27.02 18.65
CA GLY A 116 -37.89 27.90 18.26
C GLY A 116 -37.29 29.19 17.71
N SER A 117 -37.15 29.33 16.39
CA SER A 117 -36.75 30.59 15.75
C SER A 117 -37.10 30.64 14.26
N ASP A 118 -37.91 31.63 13.91
CA ASP A 118 -37.99 32.35 12.62
C ASP A 118 -38.54 33.76 12.94
N PRO A 119 -38.34 34.83 12.14
CA PRO A 119 -37.66 34.94 10.84
C PRO A 119 -36.63 36.11 10.74
N ALA A 120 -35.98 36.23 9.57
CA ALA A 120 -34.97 37.24 9.16
C ALA A 120 -35.47 38.72 9.20
N PRO A 121 -34.63 39.80 9.08
CA PRO A 121 -33.95 40.14 7.81
C PRO A 121 -32.60 40.95 7.87
N ARG A 122 -31.90 40.94 6.71
CA ARG A 122 -30.99 41.96 6.12
C ARG A 122 -30.09 42.82 7.03
N GLY A 123 -28.77 42.66 6.82
CA GLY A 123 -27.77 43.69 7.11
C GLY A 123 -26.57 43.57 6.17
N ALA A 124 -26.43 44.53 5.26
CA ALA A 124 -25.24 44.71 4.45
C ALA A 124 -24.09 45.23 5.32
N GLY A 125 -22.92 44.62 5.21
CA GLY A 125 -21.71 45.02 5.92
C GLY A 125 -20.48 44.51 5.20
N SER A 126 -19.98 45.31 4.27
CA SER A 126 -18.64 45.18 3.69
C SER A 126 -17.60 45.30 4.80
N VAL A 127 -16.82 44.24 5.02
CA VAL A 127 -15.53 44.32 5.71
C VAL A 127 -14.52 43.50 4.92
N LEU A 128 -13.66 44.22 4.22
CA LEU A 128 -12.35 43.75 3.76
C LEU A 128 -11.58 43.20 4.97
N GLY A 129 -11.21 41.93 4.92
CA GLY A 129 -10.33 41.25 5.87
C GLY A 129 -9.48 40.23 5.11
N PRO A 130 -8.22 40.03 5.52
CA PRO A 130 -7.10 39.76 4.62
C PRO A 130 -7.21 38.39 3.96
N SER A 131 -6.65 38.31 2.75
CA SER A 131 -6.20 37.08 2.13
C SER A 131 -5.37 36.28 3.13
N GLN A 132 -5.99 35.33 3.81
CA GLN A 132 -5.28 34.21 4.41
C GLN A 132 -4.62 33.49 3.23
N GLN A 133 -3.32 33.75 3.06
CA GLN A 133 -2.45 32.82 2.37
C GLN A 133 -2.64 31.49 3.10
N ALA A 134 -3.37 30.56 2.47
CA ALA A 134 -3.36 29.17 2.87
C ALA A 134 -1.88 28.79 2.97
N GLY A 135 -1.45 28.44 4.18
CA GLY A 135 -0.09 28.00 4.41
C GLY A 135 0.19 26.85 3.46
N LEU A 136 1.20 27.02 2.60
CA LEU A 136 1.72 25.97 1.74
C LEU A 136 1.98 24.75 2.61
N THR A 137 1.15 23.73 2.45
CA THR A 137 1.21 22.50 3.23
C THR A 137 2.37 21.68 2.69
N THR A 138 3.52 21.75 3.37
CA THR A 138 4.74 21.04 3.02
C THR A 138 4.60 19.56 3.35
N LEU A 139 4.98 18.67 2.42
CA LEU A 139 5.18 17.27 2.75
C LEU A 139 6.31 17.15 3.79
N PRO A 140 6.27 16.12 4.66
CA PRO A 140 7.38 15.82 5.55
C PRO A 140 8.62 15.46 4.72
N ALA A 141 9.71 16.18 4.96
CA ALA A 141 10.95 15.97 4.26
C ALA A 141 11.81 14.90 4.94
N ILE A 142 12.28 13.91 4.19
CA ILE A 142 13.15 12.86 4.72
C ILE A 142 14.58 13.41 4.71
N THR A 143 15.17 13.78 5.86
CA THR A 143 16.58 14.25 5.90
C THR A 143 17.62 13.15 5.90
N HIS A 144 17.25 11.98 6.38
CA HIS A 144 18.21 11.00 6.83
C HIS A 144 17.62 9.59 6.72
N VAL A 145 18.43 8.60 6.39
CA VAL A 145 18.03 7.19 6.42
C VAL A 145 18.90 6.50 7.45
N SER A 146 18.31 5.93 8.50
CA SER A 146 19.05 5.21 9.54
C SER A 146 18.66 3.74 9.52
N TRP A 147 19.61 2.86 9.18
CA TRP A 147 19.41 1.43 9.06
C TRP A 147 20.27 0.66 10.08
N GLU A 148 19.72 -0.39 10.67
CA GLU A 148 20.42 -1.32 11.57
C GLU A 148 20.26 -2.76 11.01
N GLY A 149 21.18 -3.20 10.14
CA GLY A 149 21.19 -4.60 9.67
C GLY A 149 22.60 -5.22 9.58
N PRO A 150 22.71 -6.55 9.46
CA PRO A 150 23.96 -7.28 9.67
C PRO A 150 24.94 -7.19 8.49
N ALA A 151 26.23 -7.15 8.82
CA ALA A 151 27.33 -6.93 7.89
C ALA A 151 27.94 -8.24 7.37
N PHE A 152 28.24 -8.31 6.06
CA PHE A 152 29.19 -9.28 5.51
C PHE A 152 30.32 -8.58 4.73
N GLN A 153 31.55 -8.99 5.06
CA GLN A 153 32.80 -8.52 4.50
C GLN A 153 32.97 -8.93 3.03
N SER A 154 33.42 -8.00 2.20
CA SER A 154 34.36 -8.35 1.14
C SER A 154 35.47 -7.31 1.11
N HIS A 155 36.70 -7.76 1.36
CA HIS A 155 37.93 -7.00 1.15
C HIS A 155 37.95 -6.40 -0.27
N VAL A 156 38.19 -5.09 -0.39
CA VAL A 156 39.42 -4.48 -0.92
C VAL A 156 39.23 -2.95 -0.84
N ASP A 157 40.01 -2.37 0.07
CA ASP A 157 40.64 -1.05 0.12
C ASP A 157 39.97 0.21 -0.47
N GLN A 158 39.78 1.15 0.47
CA GLN A 158 39.76 2.63 0.37
C GLN A 158 38.40 3.36 0.21
N ALA A 159 37.75 3.50 1.37
CA ALA A 159 37.41 4.79 1.99
C ALA A 159 36.21 5.63 1.46
N LEU A 160 35.10 4.96 1.16
CA LEU A 160 33.78 5.49 1.52
C LEU A 160 33.20 4.53 2.59
N PRO A 161 32.40 4.99 3.57
CA PRO A 161 31.62 4.08 4.39
C PRO A 161 30.77 3.24 3.43
N GLN A 162 31.08 1.95 3.34
CA GLN A 162 30.37 1.00 2.50
C GLN A 162 29.00 0.73 3.14
N THR A 163 28.08 1.67 3.03
CA THR A 163 26.69 1.46 3.45
C THR A 163 26.05 0.56 2.40
N ARG A 164 26.13 -0.76 2.60
CA ARG A 164 25.40 -1.74 1.80
C ARG A 164 23.94 -1.68 2.21
N VAL A 165 23.10 -1.12 1.34
CA VAL A 165 21.65 -1.16 1.52
C VAL A 165 21.18 -2.57 1.15
N LEU A 166 20.70 -3.33 2.12
CA LEU A 166 20.01 -4.59 1.83
C LEU A 166 18.57 -4.28 1.39
N PRO A 167 18.04 -4.98 0.37
CA PRO A 167 16.61 -4.95 0.09
C PRO A 167 15.79 -5.33 1.34
N GLY A 168 14.59 -4.79 1.43
CA GLY A 168 13.65 -5.03 2.52
C GLY A 168 13.09 -3.73 3.13
N ALA A 169 12.29 -3.90 4.18
CA ALA A 169 11.80 -2.79 4.99
C ALA A 169 12.94 -2.08 5.72
N ILE A 170 12.92 -0.75 5.71
CA ILE A 170 13.91 0.11 6.34
C ILE A 170 13.24 1.25 7.12
N THR A 171 13.91 1.72 8.17
CA THR A 171 13.51 2.92 8.90
C THR A 171 14.15 4.16 8.28
N LEU A 172 13.32 5.13 7.94
CA LEU A 172 13.67 6.46 7.48
C LEU A 172 13.64 7.44 8.65
N ARG A 173 14.45 8.50 8.60
CA ARG A 173 14.51 9.57 9.60
C ARG A 173 14.26 10.92 8.94
N LEU A 174 13.18 11.57 9.34
CA LEU A 174 12.72 12.85 8.80
C LEU A 174 13.49 14.04 9.37
N GLN A 175 13.38 15.21 8.72
CA GLN A 175 14.05 16.44 9.15
C GLN A 175 13.71 16.82 10.58
N GLU A 176 12.48 16.55 10.96
CA GLU A 176 11.93 16.84 12.28
C GLU A 176 12.37 15.80 13.33
N GLY A 177 13.24 14.86 12.96
CA GLY A 177 13.76 13.80 13.83
C GLY A 177 12.80 12.62 14.02
N LYS A 178 11.62 12.66 13.40
CA LYS A 178 10.65 11.54 13.39
C LYS A 178 11.20 10.37 12.56
N THR A 179 10.76 9.17 12.90
CA THR A 179 11.03 7.98 12.08
C THR A 179 9.82 7.63 11.23
N ALA A 180 10.07 7.03 10.08
CA ALA A 180 9.07 6.49 9.17
C ALA A 180 9.59 5.18 8.56
N GLU A 181 8.76 4.50 7.79
CA GLU A 181 9.15 3.26 7.13
C GLU A 181 9.15 3.41 5.62
N GLY A 182 10.02 2.64 4.97
CA GLY A 182 10.11 2.55 3.53
C GLY A 182 10.62 1.18 3.13
N TYR A 183 10.54 0.86 1.85
CA TYR A 183 11.00 -0.42 1.34
C TYR A 183 12.04 -0.22 0.26
N VAL A 184 13.21 -0.83 0.40
CA VAL A 184 14.23 -0.82 -0.64
C VAL A 184 14.17 -2.11 -1.42
N PHE A 185 14.19 -2.03 -2.75
CA PHE A 185 14.45 -3.19 -3.60
C PHE A 185 15.70 -3.00 -4.45
N CYS A 186 16.35 -4.11 -4.78
CA CYS A 186 17.49 -4.15 -5.67
C CYS A 186 17.09 -4.78 -7.00
N LEU A 187 17.27 -4.03 -8.08
CA LEU A 187 17.16 -4.53 -9.44
C LEU A 187 18.55 -4.99 -9.91
N TYR A 188 18.78 -6.31 -9.87
CA TYR A 188 20.06 -6.91 -10.24
C TYR A 188 20.36 -6.79 -11.74
N PRO A 189 21.64 -6.82 -12.15
CA PRO A 189 22.02 -6.89 -13.55
C PRO A 189 21.27 -8.00 -14.31
N GLY A 190 20.72 -7.67 -15.47
CA GLY A 190 19.97 -8.60 -16.29
C GLY A 190 18.57 -8.93 -15.77
N THR A 191 18.00 -8.13 -14.85
CA THR A 191 16.63 -8.29 -14.36
C THR A 191 15.76 -7.07 -14.69
N SER A 192 14.46 -7.29 -14.80
CA SER A 192 13.43 -6.26 -14.90
C SER A 192 12.44 -6.39 -13.75
N VAL A 193 11.78 -5.28 -13.42
CA VAL A 193 10.67 -5.24 -12.47
C VAL A 193 9.42 -4.71 -13.18
N ASP A 194 8.29 -5.35 -12.93
CA ASP A 194 6.95 -4.85 -13.20
C ASP A 194 6.31 -4.50 -11.85
N LEU A 195 6.07 -3.21 -11.61
CA LEU A 195 5.43 -2.68 -10.41
C LEU A 195 4.02 -2.19 -10.74
N VAL A 196 3.05 -2.64 -9.95
CA VAL A 196 1.67 -2.15 -9.98
C VAL A 196 1.34 -1.50 -8.64
N ALA A 197 0.98 -0.22 -8.68
CA ALA A 197 0.53 0.54 -7.51
C ALA A 197 -1.00 0.51 -7.44
N THR A 198 -1.54 0.08 -6.30
CA THR A 198 -2.99 -0.01 -6.04
C THR A 198 -3.34 0.72 -4.77
N PHE A 199 -4.61 1.03 -4.56
CA PHE A 199 -5.09 1.71 -3.36
C PHE A 199 -6.53 1.28 -3.06
N ASP A 200 -6.91 1.34 -1.79
CA ASP A 200 -8.29 1.17 -1.31
C ASP A 200 -8.55 2.02 -0.06
N ALA A 201 -8.44 3.34 -0.22
CA ALA A 201 -8.52 4.29 0.86
C ALA A 201 -9.73 5.23 0.78
N THR A 202 -10.08 5.84 1.91
CA THR A 202 -10.96 7.01 1.94
C THR A 202 -10.19 8.33 1.79
N GLY A 203 -8.92 8.35 2.22
CA GLY A 203 -8.02 9.50 2.14
C GLY A 203 -7.33 9.66 0.79
N GLU A 204 -6.52 10.72 0.70
CA GLU A 204 -5.57 10.85 -0.39
C GLU A 204 -4.29 10.10 -0.02
N ASN A 205 -3.75 9.34 -0.96
CA ASN A 205 -2.64 8.43 -0.81
C ASN A 205 -1.67 8.61 -1.98
N SER A 206 -0.38 8.43 -1.70
CA SER A 206 0.66 8.52 -2.71
C SER A 206 1.84 7.58 -2.44
N LEU A 207 2.24 6.85 -3.48
CA LEU A 207 3.45 6.03 -3.51
C LEU A 207 4.55 6.77 -4.26
N SER A 208 5.70 6.97 -3.63
CA SER A 208 6.90 7.52 -4.29
C SER A 208 7.98 6.47 -4.44
N ILE A 209 8.60 6.44 -5.61
CA ILE A 209 9.73 5.57 -5.99
C ILE A 209 10.92 6.45 -6.33
N VAL A 210 12.04 6.22 -5.66
CA VAL A 210 13.28 6.97 -5.85
C VAL A 210 14.44 6.02 -6.12
N GLU A 211 15.16 6.22 -7.22
CA GLU A 211 16.40 5.49 -7.49
C GLU A 211 17.57 6.09 -6.71
N PHE A 212 18.28 5.25 -5.96
CA PHE A 212 19.56 5.61 -5.36
C PHE A 212 20.71 5.28 -6.30
N THR A 213 21.57 6.26 -6.53
CA THR A 213 22.91 6.02 -7.07
C THR A 213 23.88 6.10 -5.91
N GLY A 214 24.71 5.06 -5.72
CA GLY A 214 25.69 5.09 -4.63
C GLY A 214 26.65 6.28 -4.82
N GLY A 215 26.70 7.19 -3.83
CA GLY A 215 27.58 8.38 -3.83
C GLY A 215 26.84 9.68 -3.51
N GLU A 216 27.49 10.82 -3.75
CA GLU A 216 26.90 12.18 -3.63
C GLU A 216 26.09 12.58 -4.88
N GLN A 217 25.78 11.63 -5.77
CA GLN A 217 25.03 11.94 -6.98
C GLN A 217 23.54 12.09 -6.65
N PRO A 218 22.87 13.12 -7.18
CA PRO A 218 21.44 13.30 -6.97
C PRO A 218 20.67 12.10 -7.51
N ALA A 219 19.51 11.83 -6.92
CA ALA A 219 18.63 10.75 -7.37
C ALA A 219 18.38 10.85 -8.89
N THR A 220 18.69 9.78 -9.62
CA THR A 220 18.64 9.78 -11.09
C THR A 220 17.24 9.64 -11.64
N LYS A 221 16.34 8.99 -10.88
CA LYS A 221 14.97 8.76 -11.26
C LYS A 221 14.05 8.89 -10.08
N LYS A 222 12.92 9.53 -10.33
CA LYS A 222 11.84 9.69 -9.38
C LYS A 222 10.51 9.49 -10.09
N LEU A 223 9.63 8.71 -9.48
CA LEU A 223 8.27 8.48 -9.94
C LEU A 223 7.32 8.56 -8.75
N THR A 224 6.13 9.11 -8.96
CA THR A 224 5.09 9.14 -7.93
C THR A 224 3.74 8.75 -8.51
N PHE A 225 3.03 7.89 -7.79
CA PHE A 225 1.61 7.57 -8.00
C PHE A 225 0.79 8.22 -6.90
N HIS A 226 -0.38 8.78 -7.22
CA HIS A 226 -1.27 9.34 -6.20
C HIS A 226 -2.74 9.26 -6.62
N ASN A 227 -3.65 9.20 -5.66
CA ASN A 227 -5.10 9.27 -5.90
C ASN A 227 -5.70 10.68 -5.64
N ALA A 228 -4.86 11.69 -5.37
CA ALA A 228 -5.31 13.06 -5.12
C ALA A 228 -6.14 13.59 -6.31
N GLY A 229 -7.33 14.14 -6.03
CA GLY A 229 -8.30 14.61 -7.04
C GLY A 229 -9.65 13.91 -7.00
N GLU A 230 -10.48 14.02 -8.03
CA GLU A 230 -11.74 13.26 -8.17
C GLU A 230 -11.48 11.98 -8.98
N GLY A 231 -10.92 10.96 -8.34
CA GLY A 231 -10.71 9.65 -8.96
C GLY A 231 -12.03 9.01 -9.43
N PRO A 232 -11.96 8.01 -10.34
CA PRO A 232 -13.16 7.29 -10.78
C PRO A 232 -13.87 6.66 -9.58
N ARG A 233 -15.15 7.00 -9.41
CA ARG A 233 -15.99 6.37 -8.38
C ARG A 233 -16.28 4.93 -8.82
N PRO A 234 -16.19 3.93 -7.93
CA PRO A 234 -16.49 2.55 -8.30
C PRO A 234 -17.92 2.37 -8.80
N PHE A 235 -18.11 1.49 -9.80
CA PHE A 235 -19.43 1.17 -10.36
C PHE A 235 -20.41 0.57 -9.32
N HIS A 236 -19.86 -0.04 -8.26
CA HIS A 236 -20.62 -0.69 -7.19
C HIS A 236 -20.20 -0.19 -5.81
N ALA A 237 -19.71 1.05 -5.69
CA ALA A 237 -19.39 1.63 -4.39
C ALA A 237 -20.60 1.45 -3.48
N ASN A 238 -20.41 0.73 -2.37
CA ASN A 238 -21.41 0.58 -1.33
C ASN A 238 -22.01 1.99 -1.09
N PRO A 239 -23.33 2.19 -1.19
CA PRO A 239 -23.94 3.50 -0.97
C PRO A 239 -23.61 4.11 0.39
N ALA A 240 -23.17 3.29 1.35
CA ALA A 240 -22.65 3.72 2.65
C ALA A 240 -21.18 4.21 2.58
N ALA A 241 -20.36 3.67 1.68
CA ALA A 241 -18.95 4.02 1.48
C ALA A 241 -18.77 5.19 0.48
N LYS A 242 -19.55 6.27 0.63
CA LYS A 242 -19.63 7.38 -0.35
C LYS A 242 -18.29 8.05 -0.71
N ASN A 243 -17.24 7.82 0.08
CA ASN A 243 -15.91 8.40 -0.10
C ASN A 243 -14.78 7.36 -0.26
N ARG A 244 -15.03 6.05 -0.11
CA ARG A 244 -13.98 5.03 -0.30
C ARG A 244 -13.69 4.88 -1.79
N ARG A 245 -12.41 4.86 -2.15
CA ARG A 245 -11.94 4.79 -3.53
C ARG A 245 -10.91 3.69 -3.62
N TYR A 246 -11.03 2.87 -4.65
CA TYR A 246 -10.10 1.80 -4.89
C TYR A 246 -9.78 1.65 -6.38
N GLY A 247 -8.62 1.06 -6.66
CA GLY A 247 -8.20 0.71 -8.01
C GLY A 247 -6.70 0.69 -8.21
N VAL A 248 -6.29 0.74 -9.49
CA VAL A 248 -4.88 0.87 -9.88
C VAL A 248 -4.54 2.35 -10.02
N LEU A 249 -3.51 2.80 -9.31
CA LEU A 249 -2.96 4.14 -9.46
C LEU A 249 -2.08 4.24 -10.71
N GLY A 250 -1.32 3.19 -10.98
CA GLY A 250 -0.48 3.13 -12.15
C GLY A 250 0.40 1.90 -12.20
N HIS A 251 1.15 1.85 -13.28
CA HIS A 251 2.03 0.74 -13.65
C HIS A 251 3.40 1.31 -13.99
N TRP A 252 4.47 0.67 -13.52
CA TRP A 252 5.83 1.06 -13.86
C TRP A 252 6.66 -0.17 -14.14
N THR A 253 7.36 -0.14 -15.26
CA THR A 253 8.34 -1.17 -15.61
C THR A 253 9.72 -0.56 -15.69
N GLU A 254 10.70 -1.30 -15.21
CA GLU A 254 12.09 -0.88 -15.23
C GLU A 254 12.99 -2.08 -15.49
N SER A 255 14.08 -1.86 -16.20
CA SER A 255 15.02 -2.92 -16.54
C SER A 255 16.43 -2.50 -16.19
N ASN A 256 17.25 -3.44 -15.72
CA ASN A 256 18.66 -3.19 -15.49
C ASN A 256 19.53 -3.98 -16.48
N PRO A 257 19.74 -3.45 -17.70
CA PRO A 257 20.69 -4.04 -18.64
C PRO A 257 22.16 -3.76 -18.25
N GLY A 258 22.38 -2.91 -17.25
CA GLY A 258 23.71 -2.51 -16.80
C GLY A 258 24.43 -3.61 -16.02
N PRO A 259 25.76 -3.46 -15.81
CA PRO A 259 26.56 -4.45 -15.10
C PRO A 259 26.49 -4.32 -13.57
N LEU A 260 25.87 -3.25 -13.05
CA LEU A 260 25.80 -2.94 -11.62
C LEU A 260 24.35 -2.98 -11.12
N PRO A 261 24.09 -3.43 -9.89
CA PRO A 261 22.76 -3.38 -9.30
C PRO A 261 22.26 -1.94 -9.16
N ARG A 262 20.94 -1.75 -9.30
CA ARG A 262 20.24 -0.47 -9.12
C ARG A 262 19.31 -0.60 -7.92
N PHE A 263 19.29 0.39 -7.03
CA PHE A 263 18.49 0.35 -5.81
C PHE A 263 17.39 1.39 -5.86
N PHE A 264 16.22 1.03 -5.36
CA PHE A 264 15.05 1.91 -5.37
C PHE A 264 14.36 1.89 -4.01
N LEU A 265 13.98 3.06 -3.50
CA LEU A 265 13.17 3.22 -2.30
C LEU A 265 11.70 3.49 -2.66
N LEU A 266 10.81 2.74 -2.05
CA LEU A 266 9.38 2.98 -2.00
C LEU A 266 9.00 3.62 -0.68
N THR A 267 8.15 4.65 -0.75
CA THR A 267 7.55 5.31 0.41
C THR A 267 6.08 5.60 0.16
N GLY A 268 5.24 5.29 1.14
CA GLY A 268 3.82 5.64 1.15
C GLY A 268 3.58 6.87 1.99
N VAL A 269 2.80 7.81 1.48
CA VAL A 269 2.28 8.96 2.23
C VAL A 269 0.77 9.06 2.05
N HIS A 270 0.10 9.56 3.09
CA HIS A 270 -1.34 9.76 3.09
C HIS A 270 -1.72 11.17 3.60
N LYS A 271 -2.93 11.58 3.28
CA LYS A 271 -3.62 12.74 3.82
C LYS A 271 -5.02 12.29 4.24
N LEU A 272 -5.29 12.42 5.54
CA LEU A 272 -6.56 12.01 6.13
C LEU A 272 -7.73 12.75 5.46
N ALA A 273 -8.85 12.05 5.28
CA ALA A 273 -10.07 12.57 4.62
C ALA A 273 -10.82 13.68 5.40
N GLN A 274 -10.18 14.35 6.36
CA GLN A 274 -10.81 15.36 7.21
C GLN A 274 -11.13 16.66 6.45
N ALA A 275 -12.15 17.38 6.92
CA ALA A 275 -12.72 18.56 6.26
C ALA A 275 -11.86 19.85 6.38
N THR A 276 -10.72 19.81 7.08
CA THR A 276 -9.85 20.97 7.22
C THR A 276 -8.96 21.13 6.00
N LEU A 277 -9.04 22.30 5.37
CA LEU A 277 -8.25 22.67 4.18
C LEU A 277 -6.72 22.51 4.39
N ASP A 278 -6.26 22.53 5.64
CA ASP A 278 -4.86 22.46 6.03
C ASP A 278 -4.38 21.05 6.38
N ALA A 279 -5.09 19.98 5.99
CA ALA A 279 -4.63 18.62 6.27
C ALA A 279 -3.26 18.35 5.63
N GLU A 280 -2.26 18.13 6.49
CA GLU A 280 -0.88 17.81 6.12
C GLU A 280 -0.74 16.36 5.67
N TRP A 281 0.13 16.13 4.69
CA TRP A 281 0.54 14.79 4.32
C TRP A 281 1.43 14.17 5.40
N ARG A 282 1.32 12.87 5.56
CA ARG A 282 2.03 12.10 6.59
C ARG A 282 2.58 10.83 5.94
N LEU A 283 3.66 10.30 6.50
CA LEU A 283 4.15 8.99 6.09
C LEU A 283 3.25 7.91 6.68
N SER A 284 2.94 6.93 5.85
CA SER A 284 2.14 5.76 6.19
C SER A 284 3.01 4.67 6.82
N GLU A 285 2.45 3.89 7.73
CA GLU A 285 3.06 2.68 8.28
C GLU A 285 3.14 1.63 7.18
N LEU A 286 4.22 0.83 7.16
CA LEU A 286 4.52 -0.10 6.08
C LEU A 286 4.47 -1.54 6.59
N GLU A 287 3.78 -2.42 5.88
CA GLU A 287 3.88 -3.86 6.11
C GLU A 287 4.30 -4.59 4.84
N VAL A 288 5.34 -5.43 4.95
CA VAL A 288 5.73 -6.36 3.89
C VAL A 288 4.88 -7.62 4.00
N LEU A 289 3.87 -7.73 3.14
CA LEU A 289 2.85 -8.78 3.20
C LEU A 289 3.30 -10.06 2.47
N LEU A 290 4.22 -9.92 1.51
CA LEU A 290 4.86 -11.00 0.78
C LEU A 290 6.24 -10.53 0.31
N GLU A 291 7.27 -11.33 0.53
CA GLU A 291 8.61 -11.09 -0.01
C GLU A 291 9.27 -12.42 -0.40
N ASN A 292 9.63 -12.55 -1.67
CA ASN A 292 10.44 -13.64 -2.20
C ASN A 292 11.28 -13.15 -3.40
N GLU A 293 12.05 -14.05 -4.01
CA GLU A 293 12.97 -13.71 -5.11
C GLU A 293 12.26 -13.16 -6.36
N ASP A 294 11.00 -13.54 -6.57
CA ASP A 294 10.24 -13.31 -7.80
C ASP A 294 9.16 -12.24 -7.65
N ALA A 295 8.68 -12.05 -6.44
CA ALA A 295 7.54 -11.18 -6.15
C ALA A 295 7.64 -10.57 -4.75
N VAL A 296 7.23 -9.31 -4.68
CA VAL A 296 7.09 -8.57 -3.42
C VAL A 296 5.74 -7.88 -3.42
N HIS A 297 5.03 -7.94 -2.29
CA HIS A 297 3.80 -7.20 -2.05
C HIS A 297 3.91 -6.42 -0.75
N ILE A 298 3.81 -5.11 -0.84
CA ILE A 298 3.94 -4.17 0.28
C ILE A 298 2.64 -3.40 0.40
N GLY A 299 2.14 -3.28 1.62
CA GLY A 299 0.99 -2.46 1.97
C GLY A 299 1.41 -1.28 2.84
N TRP A 300 0.63 -0.21 2.76
CA TRP A 300 0.70 0.95 3.62
C TRP A 300 -0.69 1.23 4.19
N ASP A 301 -0.72 1.66 5.44
CA ASP A 301 -1.93 2.06 6.17
C ASP A 301 -1.82 3.56 6.53
N ASP A 302 -2.93 4.28 6.51
CA ASP A 302 -3.06 5.69 6.93
C ASP A 302 -2.72 5.91 8.44
N SER A 303 -2.27 4.87 9.15
CA SER A 303 -1.54 4.98 10.41
C SER A 303 -0.17 5.61 10.22
N GLY A 304 -0.02 6.86 10.68
CA GLY A 304 1.28 7.54 10.79
C GLY A 304 1.57 7.95 12.24
N PRO A 305 2.73 8.56 12.53
CA PRO A 305 3.01 9.12 13.84
C PRO A 305 1.84 9.98 14.33
N ALA A 306 1.39 9.70 15.56
CA ALA A 306 0.10 10.16 16.09
C ALA A 306 -0.19 11.65 15.80
N PRO A 307 -1.45 11.99 15.44
CA PRO A 307 -1.83 13.38 15.23
C PRO A 307 -1.56 14.24 16.47
N VAL A 308 -1.47 15.54 16.25
CA VAL A 308 -1.47 16.53 17.34
C VAL A 308 -2.69 16.25 18.23
N ALA A 309 -2.48 16.25 19.55
CA ALA A 309 -3.44 15.77 20.54
C ALA A 309 -4.89 16.25 20.28
N GLY A 310 -5.82 15.30 20.07
CA GLY A 310 -7.26 15.60 19.94
C GLY A 310 -7.98 14.85 18.81
N GLU A 311 -7.26 14.34 17.81
CA GLU A 311 -7.84 13.55 16.71
C GLU A 311 -7.58 12.06 16.95
N SER A 312 -8.62 11.26 17.17
CA SER A 312 -8.49 9.80 17.19
C SER A 312 -8.72 9.27 15.77
N TYR A 313 -7.66 9.17 14.98
CA TYR A 313 -7.67 8.30 13.81
C TYR A 313 -7.20 6.91 14.26
N GLN A 314 -7.95 5.88 13.89
CA GLN A 314 -7.64 4.50 14.21
C GLN A 314 -7.30 3.77 12.92
N ALA A 315 -6.07 3.28 12.83
CA ALA A 315 -5.63 2.33 11.80
C ALA A 315 -6.60 1.14 11.76
N ASP A 316 -6.99 0.70 10.57
CA ASP A 316 -7.76 -0.53 10.42
C ASP A 316 -6.86 -1.77 10.30
N GLY A 317 -5.56 -1.57 10.02
CA GLY A 317 -4.54 -2.62 9.99
C GLY A 317 -4.73 -3.57 8.81
N ASP A 318 -5.39 -3.14 7.74
CA ASP A 318 -5.52 -3.93 6.51
C ASP A 318 -4.38 -3.66 5.52
N TYR A 319 -3.63 -2.56 5.69
CA TYR A 319 -2.53 -2.10 4.85
C TYR A 319 -2.90 -2.07 3.35
N ASP A 320 -4.15 -1.76 3.02
CA ASP A 320 -4.65 -1.66 1.65
C ASP A 320 -4.94 -0.24 1.17
N ASP A 321 -4.84 0.76 2.06
CA ASP A 321 -4.94 2.18 1.73
C ASP A 321 -4.04 2.56 0.55
N LEU A 322 -2.83 1.99 0.54
CA LEU A 322 -1.90 2.02 -0.59
C LEU A 322 -1.12 0.71 -0.62
N ALA A 323 -0.87 0.16 -1.81
CA ALA A 323 -0.06 -1.04 -1.96
C ALA A 323 0.78 -1.02 -3.23
N ALA A 324 1.91 -1.73 -3.20
CA ALA A 324 2.80 -1.94 -4.32
C ALA A 324 3.05 -3.44 -4.50
N SER A 325 2.79 -3.92 -5.71
CA SER A 325 3.08 -5.30 -6.11
C SER A 325 4.19 -5.28 -7.15
N LEU A 326 5.32 -5.94 -6.86
CA LEU A 326 6.50 -5.99 -7.70
C LEU A 326 6.68 -7.42 -8.20
N PHE A 327 6.89 -7.59 -9.50
CA PHE A 327 7.26 -8.86 -10.13
C PHE A 327 8.65 -8.72 -10.76
N PHE A 328 9.59 -9.57 -10.36
CA PHE A 328 10.97 -9.56 -10.86
C PHE A 328 11.16 -10.62 -11.94
N THR A 329 11.70 -10.23 -13.09
CA THR A 329 11.86 -11.13 -14.23
C THR A 329 13.28 -11.06 -14.77
N PRO A 330 13.98 -12.18 -14.99
CA PRO A 330 15.23 -12.16 -15.74
C PRO A 330 15.01 -11.67 -17.19
N ILE A 331 15.79 -10.68 -17.64
CA ILE A 331 15.77 -10.15 -19.02
C ILE A 331 16.26 -11.24 -19.99
N ALA A 332 17.31 -11.97 -19.59
CA ALA A 332 17.99 -12.92 -20.45
C ALA A 332 17.41 -14.33 -20.32
N GLY A 333 16.16 -14.53 -20.76
CA GLY A 333 15.59 -15.83 -21.19
C GLY A 333 15.79 -17.05 -20.27
N MET A 334 16.23 -16.87 -19.03
CA MET A 334 16.40 -17.96 -18.08
C MET A 334 15.01 -18.45 -17.76
N ARG A 335 14.69 -19.59 -18.38
CA ARG A 335 13.59 -20.42 -17.96
C ARG A 335 13.75 -20.66 -16.47
N TRP A 336 12.67 -20.46 -15.75
CA TRP A 336 12.47 -21.00 -14.42
C TRP A 336 13.11 -22.39 -14.33
N PRO A 337 13.80 -22.74 -13.24
CA PRO A 337 14.28 -24.10 -13.05
C PRO A 337 13.12 -25.05 -13.34
N ASP A 338 13.40 -26.17 -14.03
CA ASP A 338 12.44 -27.13 -14.62
C ASP A 338 11.51 -27.82 -13.60
N SER A 339 11.24 -27.22 -12.43
CA SER A 339 10.21 -27.59 -11.48
C SER A 339 8.86 -27.61 -12.20
N PRO A 340 8.31 -28.79 -12.49
CA PRO A 340 7.05 -28.88 -13.20
C PRO A 340 5.90 -28.54 -12.25
N GLY A 341 5.00 -27.66 -12.68
CA GLY A 341 3.72 -27.42 -12.00
C GLY A 341 3.51 -25.99 -11.50
N GLN A 342 2.67 -25.86 -10.48
CA GLN A 342 2.37 -24.58 -9.84
C GLN A 342 3.25 -24.42 -8.60
N CYS A 343 3.74 -23.22 -8.37
CA CYS A 343 4.43 -22.85 -7.14
C CYS A 343 3.60 -21.80 -6.42
N VAL A 344 3.32 -22.01 -5.13
CA VAL A 344 2.73 -20.99 -4.28
C VAL A 344 3.72 -20.61 -3.20
N VAL A 345 4.02 -19.32 -3.14
CA VAL A 345 4.84 -18.73 -2.09
C VAL A 345 3.95 -17.79 -1.30
N SER A 346 3.86 -18.00 0.01
CA SER A 346 3.05 -17.16 0.90
C SER A 346 3.92 -16.51 1.98
N GLY A 347 3.56 -15.29 2.40
CA GLY A 347 4.33 -14.55 3.40
C GLY A 347 4.19 -15.08 4.84
N ASN A 348 3.26 -16.02 5.08
CA ASN A 348 2.89 -16.49 6.42
C ASN A 348 2.84 -18.04 6.47
N VAL A 349 2.71 -18.64 7.66
CA VAL A 349 2.62 -20.11 7.81
C VAL A 349 1.24 -20.61 7.39
N ASP A 350 1.15 -21.42 6.33
CA ASP A 350 -0.08 -22.00 5.79
C ASP A 350 -0.97 -22.65 6.86
N SER A 351 -2.26 -22.30 6.82
CA SER A 351 -3.27 -23.00 7.59
C SER A 351 -3.69 -24.21 6.75
N GLN A 352 -3.70 -25.41 7.32
CA GLN A 352 -4.29 -26.56 6.64
C GLN A 352 -5.79 -26.54 6.91
N LEU A 353 -6.52 -25.71 6.15
CA LEU A 353 -7.97 -25.70 6.24
C LEU A 353 -8.53 -26.95 5.55
N ALA A 354 -9.37 -27.71 6.26
CA ALA A 354 -10.23 -28.71 5.65
C ALA A 354 -11.33 -27.96 4.87
N ILE A 355 -11.22 -28.00 3.54
CA ILE A 355 -12.19 -27.37 2.65
C ILE A 355 -13.51 -28.17 2.68
N PRO A 356 -14.68 -27.51 2.70
CA PRO A 356 -15.97 -28.17 2.50
C PRO A 356 -16.04 -28.91 1.15
N ASP A 357 -16.75 -30.03 1.05
CA ASP A 357 -16.88 -30.75 -0.24
C ASP A 357 -17.67 -29.96 -1.31
N ASP A 358 -18.41 -28.92 -0.90
CA ASP A 358 -19.32 -28.13 -1.76
C ASP A 358 -18.82 -26.69 -2.03
N VAL A 359 -17.59 -26.57 -2.50
CA VAL A 359 -16.96 -25.26 -2.84
C VAL A 359 -17.33 -24.75 -4.23
N GLY A 360 -18.44 -25.22 -4.80
CA GLY A 360 -18.80 -24.96 -6.19
C GLY A 360 -18.91 -23.47 -6.55
N SER A 361 -19.08 -22.59 -5.56
CA SER A 361 -19.13 -21.14 -5.72
C SER A 361 -17.79 -20.48 -5.34
N GLY A 362 -16.96 -20.21 -6.34
CA GLY A 362 -15.73 -19.42 -6.19
C GLY A 362 -15.48 -18.57 -7.42
N PHE A 363 -14.47 -17.69 -7.35
CA PHE A 363 -14.02 -16.91 -8.48
C PHE A 363 -12.96 -17.66 -9.27
N GLU A 364 -13.27 -18.02 -10.51
CA GLU A 364 -12.31 -18.69 -11.40
C GLU A 364 -11.49 -17.69 -12.21
N PHE A 365 -10.20 -17.98 -12.36
CA PHE A 365 -9.30 -17.24 -13.23
C PHE A 365 -8.24 -18.14 -13.86
N ASP A 366 -7.78 -17.74 -15.03
CA ASP A 366 -6.77 -18.46 -15.78
C ASP A 366 -5.39 -17.84 -15.54
N LEU A 367 -4.40 -18.69 -15.25
CA LEU A 367 -3.00 -18.30 -15.12
C LEU A 367 -2.21 -18.88 -16.31
N PRO A 368 -1.75 -18.04 -17.26
CA PRO A 368 -1.03 -18.54 -18.44
C PRO A 368 0.32 -19.16 -18.08
N PRO A 369 0.91 -20.00 -18.97
CA PRO A 369 2.27 -20.51 -18.80
C PRO A 369 3.27 -19.38 -18.51
N GLY A 370 4.08 -19.53 -17.47
CA GLY A 370 5.04 -18.52 -17.01
C GLY A 370 4.41 -17.28 -16.36
N GLY A 371 3.07 -17.23 -16.26
CA GLY A 371 2.36 -16.15 -15.60
C GLY A 371 2.44 -16.26 -14.08
N ARG A 372 2.36 -15.10 -13.43
CA ARG A 372 2.25 -14.99 -11.97
C ARG A 372 0.97 -14.28 -11.56
N ALA A 373 0.50 -14.53 -10.36
CA ALA A 373 -0.58 -13.78 -9.75
C ALA A 373 -0.28 -13.52 -8.28
N ILE A 374 -0.64 -12.35 -7.78
CA ILE A 374 -0.68 -12.04 -6.35
C ILE A 374 -2.13 -12.00 -5.91
N VAL A 375 -2.41 -12.69 -4.81
CA VAL A 375 -3.69 -12.62 -4.10
C VAL A 375 -3.42 -12.10 -2.71
N LYS A 376 -4.02 -10.97 -2.35
CA LYS A 376 -4.09 -10.46 -0.97
C LYS A 376 -5.51 -10.57 -0.48
N GLY A 377 -5.71 -11.10 0.72
CA GLY A 377 -7.02 -11.19 1.35
C GLY A 377 -7.08 -10.41 2.64
N PHE A 378 -8.27 -9.95 2.97
CA PHE A 378 -8.59 -9.39 4.28
C PHE A 378 -10.08 -9.58 4.58
N SER A 379 -10.47 -9.38 5.82
CA SER A 379 -11.79 -9.73 6.33
C SER A 379 -12.28 -8.75 7.38
N GLU A 380 -13.43 -8.15 7.12
CA GLU A 380 -14.18 -7.33 8.08
C GLU A 380 -15.22 -8.15 8.87
N ALA A 381 -15.44 -9.42 8.47
CA ALA A 381 -16.38 -10.31 9.12
C ALA A 381 -16.16 -10.40 10.64
N SER A 382 -17.27 -10.36 11.38
CA SER A 382 -17.32 -10.60 12.83
C SER A 382 -17.18 -12.09 13.17
N TYR A 383 -17.47 -12.96 12.21
CA TYR A 383 -17.37 -14.41 12.33
C TYR A 383 -16.00 -14.92 11.85
N PRO A 384 -15.62 -16.17 12.20
CA PRO A 384 -14.46 -16.79 11.60
C PRO A 384 -14.65 -16.87 10.10
N SER A 385 -13.66 -16.38 9.38
CA SER A 385 -13.64 -16.30 7.93
C SER A 385 -12.29 -16.79 7.42
N GLY A 386 -12.20 -17.09 6.14
CA GLY A 386 -10.96 -17.53 5.53
C GLY A 386 -11.00 -17.39 4.02
N MET A 387 -9.84 -17.55 3.42
CA MET A 387 -9.66 -17.53 1.98
C MET A 387 -8.85 -18.75 1.56
N VAL A 388 -9.24 -19.32 0.44
CA VAL A 388 -8.70 -20.57 -0.09
C VAL A 388 -8.47 -20.43 -1.58
N LEU A 389 -7.28 -20.78 -2.02
CA LEU A 389 -6.91 -20.90 -3.42
C LEU A 389 -6.82 -22.37 -3.79
N ILE A 390 -7.50 -22.74 -4.86
CA ILE A 390 -7.69 -24.13 -5.29
C ILE A 390 -7.29 -24.25 -6.75
N ASP A 391 -6.65 -25.35 -7.12
CA ASP A 391 -6.55 -25.78 -8.52
C ASP A 391 -7.94 -26.23 -9.00
N ALA A 392 -8.52 -25.53 -9.97
CA ALA A 392 -9.90 -25.74 -10.37
C ALA A 392 -10.13 -27.10 -11.07
N GLU A 393 -9.08 -27.76 -11.57
CA GLU A 393 -9.18 -29.04 -12.25
C GLU A 393 -9.04 -30.21 -11.25
N SER A 394 -8.04 -30.15 -10.36
CA SER A 394 -7.77 -31.21 -9.38
C SER A 394 -8.55 -31.05 -8.06
N ASN A 395 -9.10 -29.86 -7.80
CA ASN A 395 -9.60 -29.40 -6.50
C ASN A 395 -8.55 -29.46 -5.37
N GLU A 396 -7.26 -29.46 -5.72
CA GLU A 396 -6.18 -29.41 -4.73
C GLU A 396 -6.10 -28.02 -4.09
N VAL A 397 -5.93 -28.00 -2.77
CA VAL A 397 -5.72 -26.77 -2.01
C VAL A 397 -4.29 -26.30 -2.21
N LEU A 398 -4.13 -25.20 -2.90
CA LEU A 398 -2.82 -24.62 -3.17
C LEU A 398 -2.38 -23.71 -2.02
N TRP A 399 -3.33 -23.01 -1.41
CA TRP A 399 -3.10 -22.10 -0.30
C TRP A 399 -4.37 -21.82 0.48
N SER A 400 -4.25 -21.64 1.80
CA SER A 400 -5.40 -21.21 2.61
C SER A 400 -5.01 -20.45 3.87
N ARG A 401 -5.89 -19.53 4.27
CA ARG A 401 -5.76 -18.65 5.43
C ARG A 401 -7.08 -18.50 6.15
N VAL A 402 -7.02 -18.41 7.47
CA VAL A 402 -8.21 -18.30 8.32
C VAL A 402 -8.00 -17.23 9.39
N LYS A 403 -9.02 -16.41 9.60
CA LYS A 403 -9.20 -15.50 10.73
C LYS A 403 -10.11 -16.18 11.76
N PRO A 404 -9.60 -16.54 12.96
CA PRO A 404 -10.38 -17.35 13.91
C PRO A 404 -11.43 -16.58 14.73
N ARG A 405 -11.27 -15.27 15.00
CA ARG A 405 -12.36 -14.40 15.54
C ARG A 405 -11.99 -12.95 15.87
N ALA A 406 -10.71 -12.58 16.08
CA ALA A 406 -10.43 -11.23 16.58
C ALA A 406 -9.03 -10.69 16.26
N ARG A 407 -9.04 -9.44 15.78
CA ARG A 407 -8.00 -8.40 15.71
C ARG A 407 -7.30 -8.15 14.39
N THR A 408 -7.04 -9.15 13.56
CA THR A 408 -6.36 -8.89 12.28
C THR A 408 -7.40 -8.95 11.16
N ALA A 409 -7.58 -7.82 10.46
CA ALA A 409 -8.36 -7.79 9.23
C ALA A 409 -7.62 -8.58 8.14
N HIS A 410 -6.29 -8.53 8.12
CA HIS A 410 -5.48 -9.19 7.11
C HIS A 410 -5.56 -10.73 7.13
N LEU A 411 -5.83 -11.33 5.96
CA LEU A 411 -5.80 -12.77 5.71
C LEU A 411 -4.50 -13.21 5.02
N GLY A 412 -3.50 -12.33 4.84
CA GLY A 412 -2.25 -12.68 4.17
C GLY A 412 -2.24 -12.39 2.68
N ALA A 413 -1.05 -12.48 2.10
CA ALA A 413 -0.81 -12.46 0.66
C ALA A 413 -0.07 -13.73 0.20
N ALA A 414 -0.32 -14.12 -1.04
CA ALA A 414 0.35 -15.21 -1.72
C ALA A 414 0.68 -14.83 -3.17
N CYS A 415 1.83 -15.26 -3.66
CA CYS A 415 2.17 -15.26 -5.08
C CYS A 415 2.04 -16.69 -5.62
N ILE A 416 1.33 -16.80 -6.73
CA ILE A 416 1.12 -18.03 -7.48
C ILE A 416 1.91 -17.90 -8.78
N SER A 417 2.74 -18.88 -9.09
CA SER A 417 3.53 -18.93 -10.31
C SER A 417 3.17 -20.20 -11.10
N ASN A 418 2.84 -20.03 -12.38
CA ASN A 418 2.61 -21.16 -13.28
C ASN A 418 3.90 -21.54 -14.00
N HIS A 419 4.60 -22.57 -13.53
CA HIS A 419 5.80 -23.11 -14.18
C HIS A 419 5.49 -24.21 -15.21
N SER A 420 4.20 -24.53 -15.41
CA SER A 420 3.78 -25.49 -16.44
C SER A 420 3.78 -24.85 -17.83
N GLN A 421 3.72 -25.70 -18.86
CA GLN A 421 3.58 -25.27 -20.25
C GLN A 421 2.10 -25.07 -20.66
N SER A 422 1.16 -25.35 -19.76
CA SER A 422 -0.27 -25.24 -20.01
C SER A 422 -0.89 -24.11 -19.20
N LEU A 423 -2.02 -23.62 -19.70
CA LEU A 423 -2.90 -22.75 -18.92
C LEU A 423 -3.30 -23.51 -17.64
N GLN A 424 -3.24 -22.84 -16.49
CA GLN A 424 -3.71 -23.38 -15.21
C GLN A 424 -4.98 -22.65 -14.83
N LYS A 425 -6.02 -23.40 -14.45
CA LYS A 425 -7.28 -22.83 -13.98
C LYS A 425 -7.29 -22.82 -12.47
N LEU A 426 -7.46 -21.65 -11.89
CA LEU A 426 -7.42 -21.46 -10.44
C LEU A 426 -8.78 -20.96 -9.97
N ARG A 427 -9.16 -21.31 -8.75
CA ARG A 427 -10.38 -20.86 -8.10
C ARG A 427 -10.06 -20.24 -6.74
N LEU A 428 -10.49 -19.00 -6.54
CA LEU A 428 -10.42 -18.32 -5.26
C LEU A 428 -11.77 -18.39 -4.55
N VAL A 429 -11.76 -18.80 -3.29
CA VAL A 429 -12.95 -19.02 -2.50
C VAL A 429 -12.77 -18.36 -1.14
N ALA A 430 -13.76 -17.60 -0.68
CA ALA A 430 -13.85 -17.25 0.73
C ALA A 430 -14.80 -18.19 1.45
N VAL A 431 -14.47 -18.49 2.70
CA VAL A 431 -15.24 -19.38 3.57
C VAL A 431 -15.52 -18.71 4.89
N TYR A 432 -16.62 -19.08 5.53
CA TYR A 432 -16.99 -18.56 6.85
C TYR A 432 -17.58 -19.66 7.75
N LYS A 433 -17.64 -19.39 9.05
CA LYS A 433 -18.43 -20.18 10.01
C LYS A 433 -19.54 -19.32 10.60
N ALA A 434 -20.81 -19.70 10.43
CA ALA A 434 -21.98 -19.01 11.01
C ALA A 434 -21.97 -18.96 12.57
N SER A 435 -21.04 -19.65 13.20
CA SER A 435 -20.75 -19.61 14.64
C SER A 435 -19.27 -19.94 14.82
N ALA A 436 -18.57 -19.39 15.82
CA ALA A 436 -17.25 -19.94 16.19
C ALA A 436 -17.30 -20.94 17.33
N ALA A 437 -18.33 -21.77 17.34
CA ALA A 437 -18.18 -23.09 17.91
C ALA A 437 -17.14 -23.86 17.08
N GLU A 438 -16.25 -24.63 17.71
CA GLU A 438 -15.16 -25.34 17.01
C GLU A 438 -15.71 -26.35 15.98
N ASP A 439 -16.85 -26.96 16.30
CA ASP A 439 -17.59 -27.93 15.49
C ASP A 439 -18.43 -27.30 14.37
N ALA A 440 -18.50 -25.96 14.30
CA ALA A 440 -19.20 -25.30 13.20
C ALA A 440 -18.50 -25.60 11.86
N VAL A 441 -19.31 -25.97 10.88
CA VAL A 441 -18.88 -26.34 9.53
C VAL A 441 -18.56 -25.07 8.74
N TRP A 442 -17.44 -25.12 7.99
CA TRP A 442 -17.10 -24.07 7.03
C TRP A 442 -18.10 -24.07 5.87
N GLN A 443 -18.52 -22.88 5.46
CA GLN A 443 -19.42 -22.67 4.33
C GLN A 443 -18.76 -21.75 3.32
N ALA A 444 -19.03 -21.97 2.03
CA ALA A 444 -18.57 -21.07 0.98
C ALA A 444 -19.37 -19.76 1.02
N SER A 445 -18.67 -18.65 0.83
CA SER A 445 -19.26 -17.31 0.76
C SER A 445 -19.72 -17.02 -0.67
N ALA A 446 -20.79 -16.24 -0.83
CA ALA A 446 -21.19 -15.75 -2.15
C ALA A 446 -20.15 -14.76 -2.67
N VAL A 447 -19.80 -14.80 -3.96
CA VAL A 447 -18.74 -13.95 -4.53
C VAL A 447 -19.29 -12.91 -5.51
N LYS A 448 -18.70 -11.71 -5.50
CA LYS A 448 -19.00 -10.64 -6.44
C LYS A 448 -17.75 -9.87 -6.80
N THR A 449 -17.59 -9.54 -8.09
CA THR A 449 -16.54 -8.62 -8.53
C THR A 449 -16.93 -7.18 -8.17
N LEU A 450 -16.21 -6.57 -7.24
CA LEU A 450 -16.42 -5.19 -6.79
C LEU A 450 -15.69 -4.18 -7.69
N TYR A 451 -14.59 -4.62 -8.30
CA TYR A 451 -13.78 -3.84 -9.22
C TYR A 451 -13.12 -4.73 -10.27
N GLU A 452 -13.02 -4.22 -11.49
CA GLU A 452 -12.29 -4.88 -12.56
C GLU A 452 -11.57 -3.85 -13.43
N GLN A 453 -10.28 -4.09 -13.61
CA GLN A 453 -9.43 -3.48 -14.61
C GLN A 453 -8.59 -4.59 -15.28
N PRO A 454 -7.95 -4.31 -16.42
CA PRO A 454 -6.99 -5.25 -16.98
C PRO A 454 -5.99 -5.69 -15.90
N ARG A 455 -5.84 -7.00 -15.71
CA ARG A 455 -4.94 -7.64 -14.72
C ARG A 455 -5.32 -7.48 -13.26
N PHE A 456 -6.18 -6.55 -12.87
CA PHE A 456 -6.49 -6.27 -11.46
C PHE A 456 -7.98 -6.39 -11.17
N ARG A 457 -8.32 -7.14 -10.13
CA ARG A 457 -9.69 -7.33 -9.67
C ARG A 457 -9.77 -7.19 -8.17
N ILE A 458 -10.86 -6.60 -7.69
CA ILE A 458 -11.26 -6.65 -6.28
C ILE A 458 -12.51 -7.52 -6.20
N LEU A 459 -12.41 -8.57 -5.41
CA LEU A 459 -13.46 -9.56 -5.20
C LEU A 459 -14.00 -9.36 -3.78
N GLY A 460 -15.31 -9.25 -3.66
CA GLY A 460 -16.01 -9.21 -2.40
C GLY A 460 -16.72 -10.53 -2.19
N PHE A 461 -16.70 -11.01 -0.96
CA PHE A 461 -17.35 -12.23 -0.55
C PHE A 461 -18.25 -11.96 0.64
N ASP A 462 -19.44 -12.56 0.63
CA ASP A 462 -20.52 -12.33 1.57
C ASP A 462 -20.92 -13.65 2.25
N ASP A 463 -21.05 -13.63 3.57
CA ASP A 463 -21.41 -14.78 4.39
C ASP A 463 -22.89 -15.16 4.27
N SER A 464 -23.68 -14.44 3.45
CA SER A 464 -25.09 -14.72 3.19
C SER A 464 -25.97 -14.65 4.44
N LEU A 465 -25.52 -13.96 5.51
CA LEU A 465 -26.32 -13.69 6.70
C LEU A 465 -27.25 -12.46 6.53
N GLY A 466 -27.23 -11.82 5.36
CA GLY A 466 -28.36 -11.05 4.83
C GLY A 466 -28.18 -9.54 4.72
N ASP A 467 -26.97 -9.00 4.81
CA ASP A 467 -26.65 -7.59 4.55
C ASP A 467 -26.15 -7.32 3.12
N GLU A 468 -25.66 -8.33 2.40
CA GLU A 468 -25.25 -8.25 0.98
C GLU A 468 -24.18 -7.16 0.73
N ASP A 469 -23.29 -6.92 1.70
CA ASP A 469 -22.29 -5.87 1.63
C ASP A 469 -20.98 -6.32 0.98
N TYR A 470 -20.76 -7.64 0.87
CA TYR A 470 -19.60 -8.29 0.28
C TYR A 470 -18.25 -7.80 0.85
N ASN A 471 -18.20 -7.39 2.12
CA ASN A 471 -16.96 -6.99 2.80
C ASN A 471 -16.47 -8.04 3.82
N ASP A 472 -17.22 -9.12 4.06
CA ASP A 472 -16.86 -10.17 5.02
C ASP A 472 -15.46 -10.72 4.74
N VAL A 473 -15.20 -11.02 3.47
CA VAL A 473 -13.85 -11.23 2.93
C VAL A 473 -13.73 -10.44 1.65
N ARG A 474 -12.63 -9.71 1.50
CA ARG A 474 -12.27 -9.03 0.26
C ARG A 474 -10.90 -9.54 -0.20
N ALA A 475 -10.76 -9.67 -1.51
CA ALA A 475 -9.53 -10.14 -2.12
C ALA A 475 -9.10 -9.25 -3.28
N ASN A 476 -7.85 -8.80 -3.22
CA ASN A 476 -7.19 -8.12 -4.31
C ASN A 476 -6.42 -9.16 -5.13
N LEU A 477 -6.84 -9.35 -6.38
CA LEU A 477 -6.24 -10.28 -7.32
C LEU A 477 -5.52 -9.47 -8.41
N LEU A 478 -4.20 -9.63 -8.49
CA LEU A 478 -3.37 -9.06 -9.54
C LEU A 478 -2.72 -10.17 -10.36
N ILE A 479 -2.97 -10.19 -11.66
CA ILE A 479 -2.41 -11.18 -12.59
C ILE A 479 -1.32 -10.50 -13.41
N GLU A 480 -0.10 -11.02 -13.36
CA GLU A 480 0.96 -10.59 -14.25
C GLU A 480 0.57 -10.90 -15.70
N SER A 481 0.73 -9.92 -16.59
CA SER A 481 0.67 -10.19 -18.01
C SER A 481 1.81 -11.13 -18.32
N GLY A 482 1.53 -12.43 -18.43
CA GLY A 482 2.51 -13.36 -19.00
C GLY A 482 3.03 -12.72 -20.27
N SER A 483 4.35 -12.56 -20.39
CA SER A 483 4.96 -11.95 -21.56
C SER A 483 4.37 -12.68 -22.75
N ALA A 484 3.44 -12.04 -23.47
CA ALA A 484 2.92 -12.56 -24.70
C ALA A 484 4.17 -12.68 -25.54
N SER A 485 4.71 -13.91 -25.62
CA SER A 485 5.90 -14.16 -26.39
C SER A 485 5.53 -13.58 -27.73
N THR A 486 6.25 -12.53 -28.08
CA THR A 486 6.20 -11.95 -29.40
C THR A 486 6.75 -13.11 -30.22
N LEU A 487 5.85 -14.00 -30.63
CA LEU A 487 6.09 -14.99 -31.66
C LEU A 487 6.47 -14.13 -32.84
N SER A 488 7.77 -13.92 -32.94
CA SER A 488 8.44 -13.27 -34.03
C SER A 488 7.80 -13.85 -35.28
N SER A 489 7.14 -12.99 -36.04
CA SER A 489 6.68 -13.24 -37.38
C SER A 489 7.87 -13.42 -38.33
N GLU A 490 8.83 -14.27 -37.96
CA GLU A 490 9.95 -14.72 -38.78
C GLU A 490 9.63 -16.11 -39.30
N SER A 491 8.64 -16.18 -40.18
CA SER A 491 8.61 -17.10 -41.31
C SER A 491 7.40 -16.77 -42.17
N LEU A 492 7.60 -15.86 -43.12
CA LEU A 492 7.03 -15.92 -44.47
C LEU A 492 7.86 -15.05 -45.42
#